data_AF-A0A7Y5UAW3-F1
#
_entry.id   AF-A0A7Y5UAW3-F1
#
_cell.length_a   1.000
_cell.length_b   1.000
_cell.length_c   1.000
_cell.angle_alpha   90.00
_cell.angle_beta   90.00
_cell.angle_gamma   90.00
#
_symmetry.space_group_name_H-M   'P 1'
#
loop_
_entity.id
_entity.type
_entity.pdbx_description
1 polymer ?
#
loop_
_entity_poly.entity_id
_entity_poly.type
_entity_poly.pdbx_seq_one_letter_code
_entity_poly.pdbx_strand_id
1 'polypeptide(L)'
;MPFVCQRLEAPPNGLVEFEFEEPIRRYAIGISYWKLSFAAGTDHWVRALELYTKVIDQTDERKIRAQVTAVLCDAAASGHQLSAADSKIVLACVAFVGRDDGNFENHTDANGTTYDVENPALPFMTGFSLSNPEQDTRVTTIALSAWFKPSGAGGVVSVEAELKNGDDAMSQQSLSYALATGTQKKPDLLVQSNISGTMNGYHEVVFDRPIVDGVVLIQELYVGFAKPHNVAFVGGGPESVQVGRERLTYYNGGAFISDTSGNTQTADSYTTLLAFAIPGLSISFFAENPLDVAVQELRLRAQGTGDWGANLLKAPIAPQRGAGIDTTVRAYVCDIKVVYADSRTAELDGYDFGRIPRPSVRLPIPE
;
A
#
# COMPACT_ATOMS: atom_id res chain seq x y z
N MET A 1 10.09 -13.51 4.28
CA MET A 1 8.79 -12.86 4.08
C MET A 1 8.47 -12.90 2.60
N PRO A 2 7.36 -13.52 2.21
CA PRO A 2 6.98 -13.59 0.81
C PRO A 2 6.26 -12.32 0.33
N PHE A 3 5.78 -11.43 1.20
CA PHE A 3 5.09 -10.22 0.75
C PHE A 3 6.03 -9.03 0.53
N VAL A 4 5.82 -8.33 -0.59
CA VAL A 4 6.50 -7.09 -0.97
C VAL A 4 5.46 -6.10 -1.46
N CYS A 5 5.64 -4.82 -1.12
CA CYS A 5 4.79 -3.74 -1.61
C CYS A 5 5.58 -2.83 -2.55
N GLN A 6 4.93 -2.33 -3.59
CA GLN A 6 5.49 -1.29 -4.46
C GLN A 6 4.43 -0.24 -4.74
N ARG A 7 4.86 1.01 -4.86
CA ARG A 7 4.01 2.15 -5.18
C ARG A 7 4.65 2.93 -6.31
N LEU A 8 3.96 3.01 -7.44
CA LEU A 8 4.51 3.59 -8.66
C LEU A 8 3.52 4.61 -9.24
N GLU A 9 4.07 5.73 -9.68
CA GLU A 9 3.33 6.73 -10.44
C GLU A 9 3.22 6.30 -11.91
N ALA A 10 2.06 6.52 -12.50
CA ALA A 10 1.79 6.27 -13.90
C ALA A 10 1.14 7.51 -14.53
N PRO A 11 1.58 7.93 -15.73
CA PRO A 11 0.83 8.93 -16.47
C PRO A 11 -0.51 8.33 -16.93
N PRO A 12 -1.53 9.17 -17.16
CA PRO A 12 -2.75 8.72 -17.82
C PRO A 12 -2.47 8.01 -19.14
N ASN A 13 -3.15 6.90 -19.38
CA ASN A 13 -2.99 6.08 -20.58
C ASN A 13 -1.55 5.51 -20.74
N GLY A 14 -0.79 5.49 -19.65
CA GLY A 14 0.57 4.98 -19.58
C GLY A 14 0.70 3.53 -19.08
N LEU A 15 1.91 3.02 -19.24
CA LEU A 15 2.33 1.73 -18.68
C LEU A 15 3.01 1.92 -17.33
N VAL A 16 2.75 0.99 -16.42
CA VAL A 16 3.51 0.81 -15.19
C VAL A 16 4.08 -0.60 -15.18
N GLU A 17 5.32 -0.74 -14.72
CA GLU A 17 6.00 -2.03 -14.55
C GLU A 17 6.41 -2.18 -13.08
N PHE A 18 5.81 -3.15 -12.39
CA PHE A 18 6.24 -3.57 -11.07
C PHE A 18 7.28 -4.68 -11.23
N GLU A 19 8.46 -4.54 -10.64
CA GLU A 19 9.58 -5.49 -10.77
C GLU A 19 10.04 -5.96 -9.40
N PHE A 20 10.10 -7.27 -9.18
CA PHE A 20 10.42 -7.88 -7.91
C PHE A 20 11.71 -8.72 -8.00
N GLU A 21 12.42 -8.83 -6.89
CA GLU A 21 13.66 -9.65 -6.83
C GLU A 21 13.38 -11.15 -6.99
N GLU A 22 12.20 -11.58 -6.54
CA GLU A 22 11.77 -12.97 -6.47
C GLU A 22 10.55 -13.21 -7.37
N PRO A 23 10.33 -14.44 -7.88
CA PRO A 23 9.19 -14.77 -8.71
C PRO A 23 7.85 -14.49 -8.01
N ILE A 24 7.00 -13.72 -8.66
CA ILE A 24 5.63 -13.40 -8.25
C ILE A 24 4.78 -14.66 -8.36
N ARG A 25 4.12 -15.03 -7.27
CA ARG A 25 3.08 -16.07 -7.29
C ARG A 25 1.71 -15.48 -7.43
N ARG A 26 1.47 -14.38 -6.70
CA ARG A 26 0.16 -13.73 -6.60
C ARG A 26 0.39 -12.25 -6.32
N TYR A 27 -0.48 -11.39 -6.83
CA TYR A 27 -0.41 -9.95 -6.63
C TYR A 27 -1.78 -9.30 -6.69
N ALA A 28 -1.93 -8.15 -6.05
CA ALA A 28 -3.09 -7.31 -6.24
C ALA A 28 -2.64 -5.87 -6.48
N ILE A 29 -3.22 -5.23 -7.50
CA ILE A 29 -2.92 -3.85 -7.89
C ILE A 29 -4.17 -3.02 -7.62
N GLY A 30 -4.03 -1.94 -6.86
CA GLY A 30 -5.11 -1.01 -6.57
C GLY A 30 -4.68 0.44 -6.75
N ILE A 31 -5.68 1.33 -6.68
CA ILE A 31 -5.48 2.77 -6.78
C ILE A 31 -5.11 3.31 -5.39
N SER A 32 -3.93 3.94 -5.29
CA SER A 32 -3.45 4.61 -4.08
C SER A 32 -3.80 6.10 -4.10
N TYR A 33 -3.61 6.75 -5.25
CA TYR A 33 -3.95 8.16 -5.46
C TYR A 33 -4.34 8.38 -6.91
N TRP A 34 -5.25 9.30 -7.15
CA TRP A 34 -5.51 9.78 -8.49
C TRP A 34 -5.95 11.24 -8.49
N LYS A 35 -5.58 11.95 -9.54
CA LYS A 35 -6.06 13.29 -9.92
C LYS A 35 -6.19 13.31 -11.43
N LEU A 36 -7.39 13.55 -11.93
CA LEU A 36 -7.66 13.80 -13.34
C LEU A 36 -8.04 15.26 -13.51
N SER A 37 -7.44 15.93 -14.50
CA SER A 37 -7.58 17.36 -14.73
C SER A 37 -7.83 17.65 -16.20
N PHE A 38 -8.65 18.65 -16.50
CA PHE A 38 -8.57 19.35 -17.77
C PHE A 38 -7.31 20.23 -17.82
N ALA A 39 -7.07 20.87 -18.96
CA ALA A 39 -5.95 21.78 -19.11
C ALA A 39 -5.96 22.89 -18.05
N ALA A 40 -4.78 23.30 -17.59
CA ALA A 40 -4.65 24.34 -16.60
C ALA A 40 -5.45 25.60 -16.95
N GLY A 41 -6.26 26.08 -15.98
CA GLY A 41 -7.08 27.28 -16.13
C GLY A 41 -8.39 27.08 -16.89
N THR A 42 -8.79 25.85 -17.21
CA THR A 42 -10.10 25.55 -17.78
C THR A 42 -10.92 24.64 -16.88
N ASP A 43 -12.24 24.77 -16.95
CA ASP A 43 -13.20 23.81 -16.43
C ASP A 43 -14.25 23.50 -17.49
N HIS A 44 -14.80 22.29 -17.41
CA HIS A 44 -15.71 21.78 -18.42
C HIS A 44 -16.82 20.95 -17.79
N TRP A 45 -17.84 20.63 -18.58
CA TRP A 45 -18.83 19.63 -18.18
C TRP A 45 -18.18 18.25 -18.30
N VAL A 46 -18.69 17.27 -17.55
CA VAL A 46 -18.17 15.91 -17.57
C VAL A 46 -19.12 15.02 -18.35
N ARG A 47 -18.63 14.39 -19.41
CA ARG A 47 -19.33 13.32 -20.12
C ARG A 47 -18.88 11.95 -19.65
N ALA A 48 -17.57 11.76 -19.51
CA ALA A 48 -16.97 10.53 -19.05
C ALA A 48 -15.86 10.83 -18.04
N LEU A 49 -15.85 10.03 -16.99
CA LEU A 49 -14.84 10.00 -15.94
C LEU A 49 -14.51 8.52 -15.69
N GLU A 50 -13.33 8.11 -16.14
CA GLU A 50 -12.91 6.72 -16.07
C GLU A 50 -11.48 6.61 -15.59
N LEU A 51 -11.21 5.56 -14.81
CA LEU A 51 -9.87 5.15 -14.43
C LEU A 51 -9.91 3.65 -14.24
N TYR A 52 -9.14 2.88 -14.99
CA TYR A 52 -9.00 1.45 -14.71
C TYR A 52 -7.61 0.95 -15.02
N THR A 53 -7.20 -0.08 -14.30
CA THR A 53 -5.90 -0.73 -14.48
C THR A 53 -6.11 -2.12 -15.05
N LYS A 54 -5.42 -2.44 -16.13
CA LYS A 54 -5.44 -3.77 -16.75
C LYS A 54 -4.04 -4.34 -16.79
N VAL A 55 -3.83 -5.54 -16.24
CA VAL A 55 -2.59 -6.27 -16.46
C VAL A 55 -2.55 -6.74 -17.91
N ILE A 56 -1.49 -6.37 -18.62
CA ILE A 56 -1.33 -6.68 -20.05
C ILE A 56 -0.26 -7.74 -20.30
N ASP A 57 0.68 -7.91 -19.37
CA ASP A 57 1.78 -8.85 -19.52
C ASP A 57 2.31 -9.28 -18.14
N GLN A 58 2.54 -10.58 -18.00
CA GLN A 58 3.16 -11.25 -16.86
C GLN A 58 3.95 -12.48 -17.36
N THR A 59 4.58 -12.35 -18.53
CA THR A 59 5.41 -13.43 -19.12
C THR A 59 6.73 -13.60 -18.39
N ASP A 60 7.27 -12.53 -17.81
CA ASP A 60 8.37 -12.58 -16.85
C ASP A 60 7.81 -12.82 -15.44
N GLU A 61 8.24 -13.90 -14.80
CA GLU A 61 7.76 -14.28 -13.46
C GLU A 61 8.08 -13.25 -12.37
N ARG A 62 8.95 -12.26 -12.64
CA ARG A 62 9.34 -11.21 -11.70
C ARG A 62 8.73 -9.84 -12.03
N LYS A 63 7.99 -9.71 -13.13
CA LYS A 63 7.44 -8.43 -13.58
C LYS A 63 5.94 -8.48 -13.79
N ILE A 64 5.25 -7.39 -13.44
CA ILE A 64 3.85 -7.18 -13.76
C ILE A 64 3.75 -5.88 -14.56
N ARG A 65 3.29 -5.97 -15.79
CA ARG A 65 2.99 -4.80 -16.62
C ARG A 65 1.51 -4.51 -16.60
N ALA A 66 1.17 -3.34 -16.10
CA ALA A 66 -0.19 -2.84 -16.08
C ALA A 66 -0.33 -1.63 -17.00
N GLN A 67 -1.38 -1.62 -17.82
CA GLN A 67 -1.83 -0.46 -18.56
C GLN A 67 -2.84 0.29 -17.70
N VAL A 68 -2.56 1.57 -17.46
CA VAL A 68 -3.52 2.50 -16.88
C VAL A 68 -4.32 3.10 -18.02
N THR A 69 -5.65 3.10 -17.91
CA THR A 69 -6.51 3.90 -18.78
C THR A 69 -7.20 4.95 -17.94
N ALA A 70 -7.16 6.20 -18.39
CA ALA A 70 -7.83 7.30 -17.71
C ALA A 70 -8.49 8.22 -18.73
N VAL A 71 -9.74 8.58 -18.46
CA VAL A 71 -10.57 9.42 -19.31
C VAL A 71 -11.21 10.50 -18.44
N LEU A 72 -11.07 11.75 -18.89
CA LEU A 72 -11.86 12.89 -18.45
C LEU A 72 -12.16 13.69 -19.72
N CYS A 73 -13.43 13.85 -20.10
CA CYS A 73 -13.76 14.60 -21.30
C CYS A 73 -15.10 15.32 -21.23
N ASP A 74 -15.21 16.37 -22.04
CA ASP A 74 -16.45 17.08 -22.34
C ASP A 74 -16.85 16.82 -23.80
N ALA A 75 -18.09 16.41 -24.02
CA ALA A 75 -18.68 16.12 -25.33
C ALA A 75 -17.92 15.21 -26.32
N ALA A 76 -18.62 14.81 -27.39
CA ALA A 76 -17.97 14.33 -28.61
C ALA A 76 -17.52 15.49 -29.53
N ALA A 77 -18.03 16.72 -29.31
CA ALA A 77 -17.90 17.83 -30.26
C ALA A 77 -17.05 19.02 -29.75
N SER A 78 -17.12 19.40 -28.46
CA SER A 78 -16.23 20.40 -27.85
C SER A 78 -14.81 19.85 -27.69
N GLY A 79 -14.69 18.56 -27.40
CA GLY A 79 -13.44 17.81 -27.55
C GLY A 79 -12.38 18.16 -26.50
N HIS A 80 -12.77 18.75 -25.37
CA HIS A 80 -11.84 18.95 -24.28
C HIS A 80 -11.57 17.60 -23.62
N GLN A 81 -10.28 17.28 -23.50
CA GLN A 81 -9.81 16.02 -22.98
C GLN A 81 -8.92 16.24 -21.76
N LEU A 82 -8.73 15.15 -21.03
CA LEU A 82 -7.78 15.01 -19.96
C LEU A 82 -6.42 15.62 -20.33
N SER A 83 -5.94 16.53 -19.48
CA SER A 83 -4.56 17.00 -19.52
C SER A 83 -3.67 15.97 -18.82
N ALA A 84 -2.92 15.19 -19.59
CA ALA A 84 -1.97 14.23 -19.03
C ALA A 84 -0.89 14.89 -18.17
N ALA A 85 -0.51 16.13 -18.50
CA ALA A 85 0.51 16.89 -17.77
C ALA A 85 0.03 17.38 -16.38
N ASP A 86 -1.28 17.64 -16.24
CA ASP A 86 -1.88 18.13 -15.00
C ASP A 86 -2.52 17.01 -14.16
N SER A 87 -2.48 15.79 -14.68
CA SER A 87 -3.07 14.59 -14.09
C SER A 87 -2.00 13.68 -13.52
N LYS A 88 -2.35 12.93 -12.47
CA LYS A 88 -1.42 12.07 -11.75
C LYS A 88 -2.16 10.85 -11.22
N ILE A 89 -1.61 9.67 -11.46
CA ILE A 89 -2.18 8.41 -10.99
C ILE A 89 -1.06 7.65 -10.27
N VAL A 90 -1.37 7.14 -9.09
CA VAL A 90 -0.44 6.30 -8.33
C VAL A 90 -1.12 4.99 -8.03
N LEU A 91 -0.48 3.92 -8.51
CA LEU A 91 -0.87 2.56 -8.26
C LEU A 91 -0.02 1.97 -7.16
N ALA A 92 -0.61 1.08 -6.36
CA ALA A 92 0.13 0.26 -5.42
C ALA A 92 -0.12 -1.21 -5.72
N CYS A 93 0.96 -1.99 -5.68
CA CYS A 93 0.96 -3.43 -5.83
C CYS A 93 1.37 -4.07 -4.51
N VAL A 94 0.58 -5.04 -4.06
CA VAL A 94 0.96 -5.97 -2.99
C VAL A 94 1.18 -7.32 -3.64
N ALA A 95 2.41 -7.82 -3.60
CA ALA A 95 2.78 -9.07 -4.24
C ALA A 95 3.27 -10.09 -3.21
N PHE A 96 2.87 -11.35 -3.40
CA PHE A 96 3.48 -12.51 -2.79
C PHE A 96 4.50 -13.10 -3.77
N VAL A 97 5.76 -13.14 -3.36
CA VAL A 97 6.93 -13.53 -4.14
C VAL A 97 7.67 -14.71 -3.50
N GLY A 98 8.46 -15.43 -4.29
CA GLY A 98 9.29 -16.54 -3.82
C GLY A 98 8.59 -17.89 -3.91
N ARG A 99 8.61 -18.67 -2.83
CA ARG A 99 8.04 -20.04 -2.81
C ARG A 99 6.55 -19.99 -2.48
N ASP A 100 5.73 -20.62 -3.33
CA ASP A 100 4.30 -20.79 -3.08
C ASP A 100 4.08 -21.58 -1.78
N ASP A 101 3.31 -21.00 -0.87
CA ASP A 101 2.92 -21.62 0.39
C ASP A 101 1.41 -21.88 0.50
N GLY A 102 0.65 -21.60 -0.59
CA GLY A 102 -0.78 -21.87 -0.71
C GLY A 102 -1.70 -21.00 0.14
N ASN A 103 -1.20 -20.03 0.92
CA ASN A 103 -2.00 -19.32 1.94
C ASN A 103 -2.57 -17.96 1.51
N PHE A 104 -2.31 -17.52 0.29
CA PHE A 104 -2.85 -16.25 -0.24
C PHE A 104 -3.77 -16.57 -1.41
N GLU A 105 -4.97 -16.03 -1.47
CA GLU A 105 -5.85 -16.12 -2.64
C GLU A 105 -6.17 -14.73 -3.18
N ASN A 106 -6.02 -14.57 -4.50
CA ASN A 106 -6.43 -13.39 -5.22
C ASN A 106 -7.70 -13.68 -5.98
N HIS A 107 -8.67 -12.80 -5.81
CA HIS A 107 -9.89 -12.79 -6.58
C HIS A 107 -10.01 -11.40 -7.22
N THR A 108 -10.09 -11.38 -8.55
CA THR A 108 -10.38 -10.17 -9.33
C THR A 108 -11.61 -10.51 -10.15
N ASP A 109 -12.75 -9.91 -9.81
CA ASP A 109 -13.99 -10.07 -10.53
C ASP A 109 -14.67 -8.71 -10.72
N ALA A 110 -15.53 -8.66 -11.73
CA ALA A 110 -16.18 -7.42 -12.14
C ALA A 110 -17.49 -7.15 -11.41
N ASN A 111 -18.08 -8.11 -10.65
CA ASN A 111 -19.32 -7.94 -9.88
C ASN A 111 -19.73 -9.22 -9.10
N GLY A 112 -20.09 -9.07 -7.81
CA GLY A 112 -21.15 -9.84 -7.15
C GLY A 112 -20.87 -11.29 -6.75
N THR A 113 -19.61 -11.71 -6.63
CA THR A 113 -19.30 -13.08 -6.22
C THR A 113 -19.46 -13.28 -4.71
N THR A 114 -20.02 -14.42 -4.31
CA THR A 114 -20.09 -14.87 -2.92
C THR A 114 -18.79 -15.60 -2.57
N TYR A 115 -18.10 -15.18 -1.51
CA TYR A 115 -16.83 -15.79 -1.06
C TYR A 115 -17.04 -16.60 0.22
N ASP A 116 -16.26 -17.67 0.40
CA ASP A 116 -16.22 -18.46 1.63
C ASP A 116 -15.27 -17.76 2.64
N VAL A 117 -15.77 -17.38 3.82
CA VAL A 117 -15.14 -16.36 4.68
C VAL A 117 -14.58 -17.00 5.93
N GLU A 118 -13.51 -17.79 5.78
CA GLU A 118 -12.64 -18.04 6.93
C GLU A 118 -11.73 -16.82 7.22
N ASN A 119 -11.66 -15.83 6.31
CA ASN A 119 -10.81 -14.63 6.45
C ASN A 119 -11.50 -13.35 5.98
N PRO A 120 -11.31 -12.20 6.67
CA PRO A 120 -11.91 -10.94 6.26
C PRO A 120 -11.37 -10.53 4.88
N ALA A 121 -12.24 -10.53 3.87
CA ALA A 121 -11.94 -9.99 2.56
C ALA A 121 -12.03 -8.46 2.64
N LEU A 122 -10.94 -7.78 2.30
CA LEU A 122 -10.84 -6.32 2.39
C LEU A 122 -10.79 -5.74 0.97
N PRO A 123 -11.95 -5.29 0.43
CA PRO A 123 -12.01 -4.74 -0.91
C PRO A 123 -11.35 -3.37 -0.98
N PHE A 124 -10.79 -3.10 -2.15
CA PHE A 124 -10.25 -1.80 -2.54
C PHE A 124 -10.44 -1.58 -4.04
N MET A 125 -10.43 -0.31 -4.46
CA MET A 125 -10.69 0.08 -5.83
C MET A 125 -9.51 -0.24 -6.75
N THR A 126 -9.82 -0.81 -7.91
CA THR A 126 -8.87 -1.07 -9.01
C THR A 126 -9.24 -0.32 -10.29
N GLY A 127 -10.48 0.17 -10.37
CA GLY A 127 -10.95 1.07 -11.40
C GLY A 127 -12.42 1.46 -11.27
N PHE A 128 -12.87 2.41 -12.09
CA PHE A 128 -14.25 2.85 -12.27
C PHE A 128 -14.47 3.36 -13.70
N SER A 129 -15.72 3.33 -14.16
CA SER A 129 -16.17 4.08 -15.33
C SER A 129 -17.53 4.70 -15.02
N LEU A 130 -17.61 6.02 -15.17
CA LEU A 130 -18.79 6.85 -15.01
C LEU A 130 -18.99 7.60 -16.32
N SER A 131 -20.07 7.34 -17.06
CA SER A 131 -20.31 8.06 -18.30
C SER A 131 -21.79 8.31 -18.58
N ASN A 132 -22.03 9.39 -19.32
CA ASN A 132 -23.32 9.72 -19.90
C ASN A 132 -23.15 10.01 -21.39
N PRO A 133 -23.20 8.99 -22.28
CA PRO A 133 -22.85 9.14 -23.68
C PRO A 133 -23.71 10.17 -24.43
N GLU A 134 -24.93 10.42 -23.94
CA GLU A 134 -25.90 11.29 -24.59
C GLU A 134 -25.77 12.76 -24.16
N GLN A 135 -25.25 13.04 -22.96
CA GLN A 135 -25.29 14.38 -22.39
C GLN A 135 -24.09 14.71 -21.51
N ASP A 136 -23.59 15.93 -21.68
CA ASP A 136 -22.58 16.52 -20.81
C ASP A 136 -23.20 16.96 -19.48
N THR A 137 -22.52 16.68 -18.39
CA THR A 137 -23.07 16.81 -17.04
C THR A 137 -22.29 17.81 -16.19
N ARG A 138 -23.00 18.73 -15.53
CA ARG A 138 -22.43 19.45 -14.38
C ARG A 138 -22.39 18.51 -13.18
N VAL A 139 -21.26 18.45 -12.53
CA VAL A 139 -21.05 17.53 -11.41
C VAL A 139 -21.58 18.16 -10.14
N THR A 140 -22.38 17.41 -9.39
CA THR A 140 -22.77 17.71 -8.02
C THR A 140 -22.08 16.74 -7.06
N THR A 141 -22.09 15.44 -7.38
CA THR A 141 -21.44 14.42 -6.55
C THR A 141 -20.79 13.36 -7.43
N ILE A 142 -19.69 12.80 -6.92
CA ILE A 142 -19.09 11.54 -7.37
C ILE A 142 -18.95 10.65 -6.13
N ALA A 143 -19.52 9.46 -6.18
CA ALA A 143 -19.41 8.46 -5.13
C ALA A 143 -18.85 7.17 -5.71
N LEU A 144 -17.87 6.56 -5.06
CA LEU A 144 -17.26 5.29 -5.42
C LEU A 144 -17.09 4.48 -4.13
N SER A 145 -17.60 3.27 -4.06
CA SER A 145 -17.47 2.44 -2.86
C SER A 145 -17.26 0.97 -3.22
N ALA A 146 -16.27 0.34 -2.59
CA ALA A 146 -16.09 -1.10 -2.60
C ALA A 146 -16.10 -1.60 -1.15
N TRP A 147 -17.14 -2.35 -0.78
CA TRP A 147 -17.30 -2.86 0.59
C TRP A 147 -17.66 -4.35 0.61
N PHE A 148 -17.31 -4.98 1.72
CA PHE A 148 -17.60 -6.38 1.97
C PHE A 148 -18.69 -6.48 3.02
N LYS A 149 -19.79 -7.15 2.67
CA LYS A 149 -20.90 -7.43 3.58
C LYS A 149 -20.89 -8.91 3.95
N PRO A 150 -20.51 -9.28 5.18
CA PRO A 150 -20.64 -10.66 5.66
C PRO A 150 -22.09 -11.16 5.54
N SER A 151 -22.28 -12.41 5.10
CA SER A 151 -23.58 -13.05 4.92
C SER A 151 -23.48 -14.57 5.11
N GLY A 152 -23.84 -15.06 6.30
CA GLY A 152 -23.73 -16.48 6.65
C GLY A 152 -22.27 -16.92 6.86
N ALA A 153 -21.91 -18.09 6.32
CA ALA A 153 -20.50 -18.52 6.20
C ALA A 153 -19.75 -17.77 5.09
N GLY A 154 -20.50 -17.00 4.29
CA GLY A 154 -19.99 -16.26 3.17
C GLY A 154 -19.96 -14.74 3.41
N GLY A 155 -19.65 -14.01 2.35
CA GLY A 155 -19.92 -12.58 2.26
C GLY A 155 -20.00 -12.13 0.81
N VAL A 156 -20.64 -10.99 0.62
CA VAL A 156 -20.90 -10.39 -0.69
C VAL A 156 -20.08 -9.12 -0.78
N VAL A 157 -19.30 -8.99 -1.86
CA VAL A 157 -18.75 -7.69 -2.22
C VAL A 157 -19.82 -6.91 -2.95
N SER A 158 -20.05 -5.69 -2.47
CA SER A 158 -20.91 -4.74 -3.16
C SER A 158 -20.05 -3.58 -3.62
N VAL A 159 -20.40 -3.08 -4.80
CA VAL A 159 -19.74 -1.96 -5.41
C VAL A 159 -20.75 -0.94 -5.86
N GLU A 160 -20.43 0.33 -5.66
CA GLU A 160 -21.23 1.47 -6.09
C GLU A 160 -20.32 2.48 -6.76
N ALA A 161 -20.77 3.03 -7.87
CA ALA A 161 -20.10 4.13 -8.56
C ALA A 161 -21.21 5.05 -9.08
N GLU A 162 -21.17 6.33 -8.77
CA GLU A 162 -22.26 7.26 -9.13
C GLU A 162 -21.69 8.65 -9.46
N LEU A 163 -22.26 9.31 -10.47
CA LEU A 163 -22.02 10.71 -10.78
C LEU A 163 -23.37 11.42 -10.97
N LYS A 164 -23.62 12.52 -10.25
CA LYS A 164 -24.89 13.26 -10.30
C LYS A 164 -24.81 14.66 -10.87
N ASN A 165 -25.88 15.08 -11.52
CA ASN A 165 -26.26 16.47 -11.80
C ASN A 165 -27.51 16.86 -11.00
N GLY A 166 -27.36 17.48 -9.84
CA GLY A 166 -28.47 17.60 -8.90
C GLY A 166 -28.94 16.20 -8.47
N ASP A 167 -30.19 15.86 -8.76
CA ASP A 167 -30.78 14.55 -8.43
C ASP A 167 -30.63 13.51 -9.55
N ASP A 168 -30.17 13.91 -10.74
CA ASP A 168 -30.06 13.02 -11.90
C ASP A 168 -28.71 12.29 -11.92
N ALA A 169 -28.72 10.96 -11.80
CA ALA A 169 -27.53 10.11 -11.90
C ALA A 169 -27.16 9.80 -13.37
N MET A 170 -25.86 9.60 -13.64
CA MET A 170 -25.38 9.15 -14.97
C MET A 170 -25.88 7.76 -15.35
N SER A 171 -26.03 7.52 -16.65
CA SER A 171 -26.64 6.30 -17.19
C SER A 171 -25.71 5.08 -17.23
N GLN A 172 -24.38 5.25 -17.21
CA GLN A 172 -23.42 4.15 -17.18
C GLN A 172 -22.47 4.29 -16.00
N GLN A 173 -22.46 3.27 -15.15
CA GLN A 173 -21.74 3.25 -13.88
C GLN A 173 -21.17 1.86 -13.63
N SER A 174 -19.87 1.78 -13.38
CA SER A 174 -19.19 0.53 -13.03
C SER A 174 -18.00 0.80 -12.14
N LEU A 175 -17.71 -0.16 -11.25
CA LEU A 175 -16.54 -0.16 -10.39
C LEU A 175 -15.84 -1.52 -10.52
N SER A 176 -14.52 -1.49 -10.58
CA SER A 176 -13.66 -2.67 -10.46
C SER A 176 -13.00 -2.67 -9.09
N TYR A 177 -12.93 -3.84 -8.47
CA TYR A 177 -12.30 -4.03 -7.17
C TYR A 177 -11.36 -5.24 -7.18
N ALA A 178 -10.57 -5.35 -6.13
CA ALA A 178 -9.86 -6.57 -5.79
C ALA A 178 -10.02 -6.85 -4.30
N LEU A 179 -9.87 -8.12 -3.93
CA LEU A 179 -9.89 -8.56 -2.54
C LEU A 179 -8.51 -9.02 -2.13
N ALA A 180 -8.05 -8.52 -0.99
CA ALA A 180 -7.02 -9.19 -0.23
C ALA A 180 -7.68 -10.02 0.87
N THR A 181 -7.29 -11.30 0.95
CA THR A 181 -7.62 -12.16 2.09
C THR A 181 -6.32 -12.49 2.82
N GLY A 182 -6.27 -12.22 4.12
CA GLY A 182 -5.17 -12.62 4.99
C GLY A 182 -5.63 -13.79 5.85
N THR A 183 -4.91 -14.91 5.83
CA THR A 183 -5.22 -15.99 6.78
C THR A 183 -4.86 -15.56 8.19
N GLN A 184 -5.81 -15.58 9.13
CA GLN A 184 -5.52 -15.29 10.55
C GLN A 184 -4.39 -16.17 11.14
N LYS A 185 -4.08 -17.29 10.47
CA LYS A 185 -3.06 -18.27 10.87
C LYS A 185 -1.61 -17.81 10.57
N LYS A 186 -1.37 -16.78 9.75
CA LYS A 186 -0.02 -16.22 9.52
C LYS A 186 -0.07 -14.70 9.29
N PRO A 187 0.40 -13.87 10.24
CA PRO A 187 0.31 -12.41 10.15
C PRO A 187 1.42 -11.80 9.27
N ASP A 188 1.80 -12.45 8.17
CA ASP A 188 2.87 -11.98 7.27
C ASP A 188 2.44 -10.75 6.44
N LEU A 189 1.18 -10.33 6.59
CA LEU A 189 0.59 -9.11 6.08
C LEU A 189 -0.28 -8.50 7.18
N LEU A 190 0.05 -7.29 7.63
CA LEU A 190 -0.76 -6.51 8.55
C LEU A 190 -1.73 -5.66 7.74
N VAL A 191 -2.98 -5.57 8.20
CA VAL A 191 -4.01 -4.81 7.49
C VAL A 191 -4.81 -3.95 8.46
N GLN A 192 -5.06 -2.70 8.08
CA GLN A 192 -6.03 -1.82 8.73
C GLN A 192 -6.96 -1.24 7.68
N SER A 193 -8.27 -1.42 7.88
CA SER A 193 -9.32 -0.92 7.01
C SER A 193 -10.07 0.23 7.65
N ASN A 194 -10.92 0.90 6.87
CA ASN A 194 -11.75 2.02 7.34
C ASN A 194 -10.92 3.20 7.89
N ILE A 195 -9.71 3.40 7.35
CA ILE A 195 -8.85 4.51 7.73
C ILE A 195 -9.42 5.78 7.08
N SER A 196 -9.67 6.81 7.88
CA SER A 196 -10.18 8.08 7.36
C SER A 196 -9.11 8.80 6.53
N GLY A 197 -9.39 9.05 5.26
CA GLY A 197 -8.59 9.96 4.46
C GLY A 197 -9.10 11.38 4.61
N THR A 198 -8.23 12.26 5.10
CA THR A 198 -8.53 13.68 5.26
C THR A 198 -7.65 14.53 4.36
N MET A 199 -8.18 15.69 3.97
CA MET A 199 -7.43 16.68 3.21
C MET A 199 -6.44 17.40 4.13
N ASN A 200 -5.30 17.80 3.56
CA ASN A 200 -4.27 18.64 4.18
C ASN A 200 -3.57 18.02 5.40
N GLY A 201 -2.30 17.66 5.20
CA GLY A 201 -1.42 17.26 6.29
C GLY A 201 -1.09 15.77 6.30
N TYR A 202 -0.36 15.39 7.35
CA TYR A 202 0.13 14.03 7.55
C TYR A 202 -0.73 13.29 8.56
N HIS A 203 -0.98 12.02 8.25
CA HIS A 203 -1.78 11.12 9.05
C HIS A 203 -1.03 9.81 9.25
N GLU A 204 -1.26 9.14 10.37
CA GLU A 204 -0.53 7.92 10.74
C GLU A 204 -1.49 6.74 10.91
N VAL A 205 -1.07 5.60 10.37
CA VAL A 205 -1.64 4.27 10.65
C VAL A 205 -0.63 3.54 11.52
N VAL A 206 -0.98 3.25 12.77
CA VAL A 206 -0.07 2.66 13.76
C VAL A 206 -0.32 1.16 13.86
N PHE A 207 0.73 0.36 13.68
CA PHE A 207 0.69 -1.09 13.81
C PHE A 207 1.21 -1.53 15.18
N ASP A 208 0.82 -2.72 15.64
CA ASP A 208 1.17 -3.29 16.95
C ASP A 208 2.61 -3.83 17.02
N ARG A 209 3.36 -3.75 15.92
CA ARG A 209 4.70 -4.28 15.77
C ARG A 209 5.44 -3.51 14.69
N PRO A 210 6.78 -3.62 14.64
CA PRO A 210 7.54 -2.99 13.58
C PRO A 210 7.11 -3.47 12.20
N ILE A 211 7.17 -2.57 11.22
CA ILE A 211 6.89 -2.78 9.82
C ILE A 211 8.11 -2.38 9.01
N VAL A 212 8.21 -2.94 7.81
CA VAL A 212 9.35 -2.70 6.92
C VAL A 212 8.93 -2.30 5.52
N ASP A 213 7.64 -2.43 5.21
CA ASP A 213 7.05 -1.98 3.97
C ASP A 213 5.56 -1.68 4.19
N GLY A 214 4.95 -0.99 3.24
CA GLY A 214 3.50 -0.87 3.20
C GLY A 214 2.97 0.12 2.18
N VAL A 215 1.67 -0.01 1.91
CA VAL A 215 0.93 0.80 0.95
C VAL A 215 -0.44 1.15 1.49
N VAL A 216 -1.03 2.20 0.92
CA VAL A 216 -2.40 2.63 1.22
C VAL A 216 -3.19 2.67 -0.08
N LEU A 217 -4.37 2.07 -0.06
CA LEU A 217 -5.30 1.94 -1.18
C LEU A 217 -6.63 2.58 -0.83
N ILE A 218 -7.37 3.05 -1.84
CA ILE A 218 -8.68 3.65 -1.64
C ILE A 218 -9.76 2.54 -1.63
N GLN A 219 -10.61 2.53 -0.61
CA GLN A 219 -11.79 1.66 -0.52
C GLN A 219 -13.06 2.38 -0.95
N GLU A 220 -13.16 3.65 -0.55
CA GLU A 220 -14.33 4.48 -0.77
C GLU A 220 -13.90 5.91 -1.04
N LEU A 221 -14.69 6.62 -1.84
CA LEU A 221 -14.52 8.03 -2.15
C LEU A 221 -15.90 8.64 -2.31
N TYR A 222 -16.14 9.74 -1.60
CA TYR A 222 -17.27 10.62 -1.81
C TYR A 222 -16.74 12.03 -1.98
N VAL A 223 -17.10 12.69 -3.08
CA VAL A 223 -16.75 14.08 -3.31
C VAL A 223 -17.90 14.81 -3.95
N GLY A 224 -18.19 16.02 -3.48
CA GLY A 224 -19.29 16.79 -4.02
C GLY A 224 -19.06 18.29 -3.95
N PHE A 225 -19.80 19.00 -4.78
CA PHE A 225 -19.99 20.44 -4.68
C PHE A 225 -21.32 20.74 -3.96
N ALA A 226 -21.45 21.95 -3.40
CA ALA A 226 -22.69 22.39 -2.77
C ALA A 226 -23.87 22.56 -3.76
N LYS A 227 -23.59 22.63 -5.06
CA LYS A 227 -24.53 22.73 -6.19
C LYS A 227 -23.86 22.18 -7.46
N PRO A 228 -24.54 22.03 -8.61
CA PRO A 228 -23.90 21.56 -9.83
C PRO A 228 -22.84 22.56 -10.38
N HIS A 229 -21.62 22.08 -10.65
CA HIS A 229 -20.52 22.86 -11.20
C HIS A 229 -19.85 22.18 -12.40
N ASN A 230 -19.07 22.98 -13.16
CA ASN A 230 -18.07 22.44 -14.07
C ASN A 230 -16.91 21.83 -13.25
N VAL A 231 -16.07 21.03 -13.89
CA VAL A 231 -14.90 20.42 -13.24
C VAL A 231 -13.64 20.91 -13.94
N ALA A 232 -12.70 21.43 -13.15
CA ALA A 232 -11.32 21.64 -13.56
C ALA A 232 -10.50 20.38 -13.26
N PHE A 233 -10.59 19.87 -12.03
CA PHE A 233 -9.98 18.61 -11.62
C PHE A 233 -10.79 17.90 -10.53
N VAL A 234 -10.58 16.58 -10.44
CA VAL A 234 -11.17 15.72 -9.42
C VAL A 234 -10.21 14.59 -9.06
N GLY A 235 -10.25 14.12 -7.82
CA GLY A 235 -9.39 13.03 -7.35
C GLY A 235 -9.59 12.63 -5.91
N GLY A 236 -8.70 11.76 -5.43
CA GLY A 236 -8.64 11.37 -4.03
C GLY A 236 -7.55 10.34 -3.73
N GLY A 237 -7.43 10.04 -2.43
CA GLY A 237 -6.43 9.12 -1.88
C GLY A 237 -5.12 9.83 -1.50
N PRO A 238 -4.18 9.14 -0.82
CA PRO A 238 -2.93 9.72 -0.35
C PRO A 238 -1.87 9.96 -1.44
N GLU A 239 -1.49 11.22 -1.62
CA GLU A 239 -0.46 11.62 -2.60
C GLU A 239 0.93 11.06 -2.29
N SER A 240 1.24 10.83 -1.01
CA SER A 240 2.46 10.14 -0.59
C SER A 240 2.21 9.22 0.59
N VAL A 241 3.01 8.15 0.66
CA VAL A 241 3.03 7.18 1.76
C VAL A 241 4.48 6.95 2.14
N GLN A 242 4.78 6.99 3.43
CA GLN A 242 6.09 6.76 4.00
C GLN A 242 6.00 5.67 5.05
N VAL A 243 7.00 4.79 5.06
CA VAL A 243 7.10 3.67 6.00
C VAL A 243 8.05 4.07 7.13
N GLY A 244 7.50 4.21 8.33
CA GLY A 244 8.24 4.33 9.58
C GLY A 244 8.37 2.98 10.29
N ARG A 245 9.01 2.96 11.47
CA ARG A 245 9.26 1.71 12.19
C ARG A 245 7.99 0.94 12.51
N GLU A 246 6.92 1.60 12.96
CA GLU A 246 5.64 0.96 13.37
C GLU A 246 4.44 1.69 12.74
N ARG A 247 4.71 2.55 11.76
CA ARG A 247 3.74 3.53 11.27
C ARG A 247 3.81 3.65 9.78
N LEU A 248 2.65 3.68 9.12
CA LEU A 248 2.53 4.24 7.78
C LEU A 248 2.05 5.67 7.90
N THR A 249 2.85 6.61 7.40
CA THR A 249 2.48 8.02 7.35
C THR A 249 2.05 8.37 5.94
N TYR A 250 0.86 8.94 5.76
CA TYR A 250 0.39 9.39 4.46
C TYR A 250 0.04 10.88 4.46
N TYR A 251 0.18 11.51 3.31
CA TYR A 251 -0.13 12.93 3.10
C TYR A 251 -1.32 13.11 2.18
N ASN A 252 -2.23 14.03 2.51
CA ASN A 252 -3.41 14.39 1.72
C ASN A 252 -4.23 13.15 1.32
N GLY A 253 -4.86 12.49 2.29
CA GLY A 253 -5.61 11.26 2.04
C GLY A 253 -7.00 11.47 1.44
N GLY A 254 -7.60 12.66 1.56
CA GLY A 254 -9.01 12.92 1.29
C GLY A 254 -9.41 13.03 -0.19
N ALA A 255 -10.71 13.24 -0.43
CA ALA A 255 -11.27 13.46 -1.75
C ALA A 255 -11.34 14.96 -2.08
N PHE A 256 -11.16 15.31 -3.35
CA PHE A 256 -11.14 16.71 -3.79
C PHE A 256 -11.73 16.89 -5.19
N ILE A 257 -12.39 18.02 -5.39
CA ILE A 257 -12.93 18.47 -6.66
C ILE A 257 -12.87 19.99 -6.70
N SER A 258 -12.62 20.59 -7.86
CA SER A 258 -12.61 22.05 -8.00
C SER A 258 -12.98 22.52 -9.40
N ASP A 259 -13.45 23.76 -9.50
CA ASP A 259 -13.66 24.51 -10.74
C ASP A 259 -12.74 25.74 -10.81
N THR A 260 -12.74 26.44 -11.96
CA THR A 260 -11.89 27.65 -12.15
C THR A 260 -12.41 28.89 -11.45
N SER A 261 -13.64 28.84 -10.94
CA SER A 261 -14.29 29.93 -10.20
C SER A 261 -14.01 29.88 -8.69
N GLY A 262 -13.18 28.94 -8.24
CA GLY A 262 -12.78 28.78 -6.84
C GLY A 262 -13.78 27.99 -6.00
N ASN A 263 -14.76 27.32 -6.63
CA ASN A 263 -15.59 26.36 -5.91
C ASN A 263 -14.79 25.07 -5.70
N THR A 264 -14.94 24.49 -4.51
CA THR A 264 -14.23 23.28 -4.09
C THR A 264 -15.20 22.30 -3.46
N GLN A 265 -14.67 21.13 -3.10
CA GLN A 265 -15.41 20.09 -2.42
C GLN A 265 -16.10 20.59 -1.13
N THR A 266 -17.24 19.99 -0.81
CA THR A 266 -17.97 20.17 0.45
C THR A 266 -17.26 19.51 1.63
N ALA A 267 -17.60 19.93 2.85
CA ALA A 267 -16.96 19.44 4.07
C ALA A 267 -17.23 17.95 4.39
N ASP A 268 -18.29 17.39 3.81
CA ASP A 268 -18.64 15.96 3.88
C ASP A 268 -17.96 15.13 2.80
N SER A 269 -17.06 15.71 1.99
CA SER A 269 -16.23 14.93 1.07
C SER A 269 -15.17 14.13 1.83
N TYR A 270 -15.04 12.84 1.53
CA TYR A 270 -14.15 11.93 2.24
C TYR A 270 -13.60 10.83 1.33
N THR A 271 -12.57 10.15 1.83
CA THR A 271 -12.18 8.83 1.35
C THR A 271 -12.04 7.88 2.53
N THR A 272 -12.35 6.61 2.30
CA THR A 272 -12.03 5.52 3.20
C THR A 272 -10.86 4.75 2.62
N LEU A 273 -9.83 4.49 3.42
CA LEU A 273 -8.56 3.92 2.99
C LEU A 273 -8.28 2.56 3.65
N LEU A 274 -7.52 1.74 2.94
CA LEU A 274 -7.00 0.44 3.37
C LEU A 274 -5.48 0.49 3.40
N ALA A 275 -4.88 0.20 4.55
CA ALA A 275 -3.44 0.12 4.69
C ALA A 275 -2.98 -1.33 4.79
N PHE A 276 -2.01 -1.69 3.95
CA PHE A 276 -1.25 -2.93 4.05
C PHE A 276 0.14 -2.61 4.57
N ALA A 277 0.64 -3.37 5.53
CA ALA A 277 2.00 -3.28 5.99
C ALA A 277 2.65 -4.66 6.13
N ILE A 278 3.94 -4.73 5.83
CA ILE A 278 4.73 -5.95 5.98
C ILE A 278 5.40 -5.89 7.34
N PRO A 279 5.12 -6.83 8.26
CA PRO A 279 5.75 -6.82 9.57
C PRO A 279 7.27 -6.93 9.39
N GLY A 280 8.04 -6.23 10.21
CA GLY A 280 9.46 -6.45 10.35
C GLY A 280 9.73 -7.65 11.23
N LEU A 281 10.85 -8.33 10.98
CA LEU A 281 11.41 -9.23 11.98
C LEU A 281 12.09 -8.37 13.05
N SER A 282 11.55 -8.41 14.27
CA SER A 282 12.32 -8.03 15.44
C SER A 282 13.14 -9.23 15.85
N ILE A 283 14.46 -9.12 15.71
CA ILE A 283 15.40 -10.11 16.21
C ILE A 283 15.98 -9.54 17.49
N SER A 284 15.52 -10.06 18.62
CA SER A 284 16.14 -9.81 19.92
C SER A 284 17.39 -10.68 20.03
N PHE A 285 18.54 -10.05 20.23
CA PHE A 285 19.78 -10.75 20.53
C PHE A 285 19.99 -10.80 22.03
N PHE A 286 20.15 -12.00 22.57
CA PHE A 286 20.64 -12.20 23.92
C PHE A 286 22.09 -12.68 23.85
N ALA A 287 22.98 -11.84 24.35
CA ALA A 287 24.38 -12.16 24.52
C ALA A 287 24.68 -12.32 26.01
N GLU A 288 25.12 -13.51 26.40
CA GLU A 288 25.73 -13.76 27.71
C GLU A 288 27.25 -13.61 27.56
N ASN A 289 27.86 -12.76 28.37
CA ASN A 289 29.31 -12.65 28.45
C ASN A 289 29.85 -13.78 29.35
N PRO A 290 30.49 -14.83 28.80
CA PRO A 290 31.01 -15.93 29.59
C PRO A 290 32.34 -15.57 30.30
N LEU A 291 32.89 -14.39 30.03
CA LEU A 291 34.19 -13.96 30.55
C LEU A 291 34.03 -13.07 31.78
N ASP A 292 35.05 -13.12 32.65
CA ASP A 292 35.21 -12.24 33.81
C ASP A 292 35.70 -10.82 33.44
N VAL A 293 35.78 -10.52 32.14
CA VAL A 293 36.17 -9.21 31.60
C VAL A 293 34.99 -8.57 30.85
N ALA A 294 34.87 -7.26 30.93
CA ALA A 294 33.79 -6.53 30.26
C ALA A 294 33.92 -6.63 28.73
N VAL A 295 32.79 -6.74 28.02
CA VAL A 295 32.75 -6.52 26.57
C VAL A 295 32.59 -5.02 26.36
N GLN A 296 33.58 -4.39 25.74
CA GLN A 296 33.51 -2.95 25.43
C GLN A 296 32.57 -2.66 24.26
N GLU A 297 32.53 -3.56 23.27
CA GLU A 297 31.75 -3.36 22.06
C GLU A 297 31.24 -4.70 21.50
N LEU A 298 29.92 -4.86 21.45
CA LEU A 298 29.29 -5.92 20.66
C LEU A 298 28.90 -5.36 19.30
N ARG A 299 29.38 -5.91 18.19
CA ARG A 299 28.97 -5.51 16.83
C ARG A 299 28.13 -6.59 16.19
N LEU A 300 26.85 -6.31 16.00
CA LEU A 300 25.96 -7.19 15.25
C LEU A 300 26.00 -6.80 13.77
N ARG A 301 26.32 -7.74 12.89
CA ARG A 301 26.32 -7.55 11.44
C ARG A 301 25.28 -8.47 10.81
N ALA A 302 24.06 -7.97 10.59
CA ALA A 302 23.12 -8.70 9.75
C ALA A 302 23.63 -8.74 8.30
N GLN A 303 23.66 -9.93 7.68
CA GLN A 303 23.93 -10.10 6.25
C GLN A 303 22.67 -10.62 5.56
N GLY A 304 22.12 -9.84 4.65
CA GLY A 304 20.99 -10.22 3.80
C GLY A 304 21.28 -9.88 2.35
N THR A 305 20.45 -10.37 1.42
CA THR A 305 20.60 -10.23 -0.04
C THR A 305 20.32 -8.82 -0.59
N GLY A 306 20.50 -7.76 0.20
CA GLY A 306 20.31 -6.37 -0.22
C GLY A 306 21.37 -5.44 0.37
N ASP A 307 21.55 -4.24 -0.18
CA ASP A 307 22.49 -3.24 0.35
C ASP A 307 22.02 -2.74 1.73
N TRP A 308 22.65 -3.25 2.79
CA TRP A 308 22.39 -2.82 4.17
C TRP A 308 23.49 -1.88 4.67
N GLY A 309 23.10 -0.68 5.07
CA GLY A 309 23.91 0.13 5.97
C GLY A 309 24.06 -0.61 7.30
N ALA A 310 25.30 -0.97 7.66
CA ALA A 310 25.60 -1.63 8.93
C ALA A 310 25.21 -0.72 10.11
N ASN A 311 24.06 -0.98 10.73
CA ASN A 311 23.72 -0.33 11.99
C ASN A 311 24.59 -0.92 13.10
N LEU A 312 25.66 -0.18 13.40
CA LEU A 312 26.63 -0.51 14.45
C LEU A 312 26.00 -0.19 15.81
N LEU A 313 25.35 -1.19 16.40
CA LEU A 313 24.85 -1.07 17.78
C LEU A 313 26.06 -1.16 18.73
N LYS A 314 26.26 -0.16 19.58
CA LYS A 314 27.29 -0.18 20.62
C LYS A 314 26.61 -0.28 21.98
N ALA A 315 26.75 -1.42 22.64
CA ALA A 315 26.32 -1.60 24.02
C ALA A 315 27.45 -2.29 24.82
N PRO A 316 27.98 -1.68 25.89
CA PRO A 316 28.90 -2.36 26.79
C PRO A 316 28.16 -3.45 27.57
N ILE A 317 28.76 -4.64 27.70
CA ILE A 317 28.22 -5.76 28.49
C ILE A 317 29.13 -6.00 29.69
N ALA A 318 28.58 -5.89 30.90
CA ALA A 318 29.31 -6.12 32.14
C ALA A 318 29.74 -7.60 32.28
N PRO A 319 30.81 -7.90 33.05
CA PRO A 319 31.23 -9.27 33.34
C PRO A 319 30.10 -10.09 33.98
N GLN A 320 29.95 -11.36 33.59
CA GLN A 320 28.97 -12.31 34.15
C GLN A 320 27.51 -11.81 34.23
N ARG A 321 27.10 -10.88 33.35
CA ARG A 321 25.70 -10.45 33.20
C ARG A 321 25.27 -10.59 31.75
N GLY A 322 24.03 -11.04 31.54
CA GLY A 322 23.38 -10.97 30.23
C GLY A 322 22.99 -9.53 29.91
N ALA A 323 23.14 -9.12 28.65
CA ALA A 323 22.54 -7.91 28.11
C ALA A 323 21.61 -8.31 26.97
N GLY A 324 20.36 -7.84 27.02
CA GLY A 324 19.43 -7.93 25.90
C GLY A 324 19.62 -6.72 25.00
N ILE A 325 19.75 -6.95 23.69
CA ILE A 325 19.71 -5.90 22.68
C ILE A 325 18.52 -6.20 21.76
N ASP A 326 17.53 -5.32 21.79
CA ASP A 326 16.40 -5.38 20.88
C ASP A 326 16.69 -4.52 19.65
N THR A 327 16.75 -5.15 18.49
CA THR A 327 16.86 -4.47 17.21
C THR A 327 15.85 -5.03 16.22
N THR A 328 15.40 -4.19 15.30
CA THR A 328 14.51 -4.59 14.21
C THR A 328 15.35 -4.60 12.92
N VAL A 329 15.40 -5.74 12.25
CA VAL A 329 16.21 -5.94 11.05
C VAL A 329 15.41 -6.74 10.02
N ARG A 330 15.46 -6.34 8.75
CA ARG A 330 15.12 -7.20 7.62
C ARG A 330 16.33 -8.12 7.41
N ALA A 331 16.40 -9.26 8.10
CA ALA A 331 17.53 -10.18 7.95
C ALA A 331 17.09 -11.64 7.85
N TYR A 332 17.71 -12.37 6.92
CA TYR A 332 17.59 -13.82 6.77
C TYR A 332 18.77 -14.57 7.41
N VAL A 333 19.94 -13.91 7.53
CA VAL A 333 21.16 -14.43 8.15
C VAL A 333 21.84 -13.27 8.90
N CYS A 334 22.54 -13.53 10.00
CA CYS A 334 23.43 -12.53 10.60
C CYS A 334 24.78 -13.13 10.98
N ASP A 335 25.82 -12.33 10.83
CA ASP A 335 27.13 -12.56 11.40
C ASP A 335 27.25 -11.73 12.69
N ILE A 336 27.77 -12.34 13.75
CA ILE A 336 27.96 -11.67 15.03
C ILE A 336 29.45 -11.51 15.27
N LYS A 337 29.92 -10.25 15.40
CA LYS A 337 31.31 -9.94 15.75
C LYS A 337 31.39 -9.33 17.13
N VAL A 338 32.10 -10.00 18.03
CA VAL A 338 32.33 -9.57 19.40
C VAL A 338 33.71 -8.93 19.50
N VAL A 339 33.82 -7.74 20.10
CA VAL A 339 35.10 -7.10 20.42
C VAL A 339 35.24 -6.99 21.94
N TYR A 340 36.20 -7.72 22.49
CA TYR A 340 36.49 -7.74 23.92
C TYR A 340 37.31 -6.51 24.35
N ALA A 341 37.27 -6.16 25.64
CA ALA A 341 38.02 -5.03 26.19
C ALA A 341 39.54 -5.13 26.02
N ASP A 342 40.06 -6.33 25.79
CA ASP A 342 41.47 -6.63 25.50
C ASP A 342 41.78 -6.65 24.00
N SER A 343 40.87 -6.15 23.16
CA SER A 343 40.97 -6.11 21.70
C SER A 343 40.91 -7.46 20.99
N ARG A 344 40.65 -8.57 21.70
CA ARG A 344 40.35 -9.86 21.05
C ARG A 344 39.02 -9.77 20.30
N THR A 345 38.93 -10.46 19.18
CA THR A 345 37.70 -10.54 18.38
C THR A 345 37.25 -11.98 18.23
N ALA A 346 35.94 -12.21 18.34
CA ALA A 346 35.34 -13.49 18.00
C ALA A 346 34.22 -13.27 16.98
N GLU A 347 34.16 -14.14 15.96
CA GLU A 347 33.16 -14.10 14.89
C GLU A 347 32.31 -15.37 14.94
N LEU A 348 31.01 -15.18 14.76
CA LEU A 348 30.01 -16.24 14.61
C LEU A 348 29.38 -16.06 13.23
N ASP A 349 29.72 -16.97 12.32
CA ASP A 349 29.24 -16.95 10.94
C ASP A 349 27.98 -17.81 10.78
N GLY A 350 27.03 -17.33 9.97
CA GLY A 350 26.04 -18.19 9.31
C GLY A 350 24.86 -18.71 10.15
N TYR A 351 24.34 -17.91 11.09
CA TYR A 351 23.12 -18.31 11.81
C TYR A 351 21.85 -18.09 10.95
N ASP A 352 21.14 -19.17 10.64
CA ASP A 352 19.82 -19.15 9.98
C ASP A 352 18.70 -19.03 11.02
N PHE A 353 17.94 -17.92 10.96
CA PHE A 353 16.90 -17.57 11.94
C PHE A 353 15.52 -18.14 11.62
N GLY A 354 15.37 -18.95 10.58
CA GLY A 354 14.07 -19.34 10.02
C GLY A 354 13.06 -20.01 10.97
N ARG A 355 13.39 -20.38 12.22
CA ARG A 355 12.49 -21.17 13.10
C ARG A 355 12.53 -20.95 14.62
N ILE A 356 13.31 -20.02 15.19
CA ILE A 356 13.49 -19.97 16.66
C ILE A 356 12.87 -18.71 17.28
N PRO A 357 11.91 -18.81 18.22
CA PRO A 357 11.25 -17.64 18.83
C PRO A 357 12.17 -16.76 19.66
N ARG A 358 13.33 -17.28 20.08
CA ARG A 358 14.40 -16.60 20.82
C ARG A 358 15.74 -17.29 20.55
N PRO A 359 16.52 -16.86 19.55
CA PRO A 359 17.89 -17.34 19.41
C PRO A 359 18.73 -16.83 20.59
N SER A 360 19.15 -17.72 21.48
CA SER A 360 20.22 -17.42 22.44
C SER A 360 21.56 -17.70 21.77
N VAL A 361 22.45 -16.70 21.77
CA VAL A 361 23.81 -16.85 21.24
C VAL A 361 24.77 -16.79 22.41
N ARG A 362 25.48 -17.90 22.66
CA ARG A 362 26.62 -17.88 23.58
C ARG A 362 27.79 -17.22 22.87
N LEU A 363 28.36 -16.18 23.48
CA LEU A 363 29.53 -15.52 22.90
C LEU A 363 30.71 -16.50 22.85
N PRO A 364 31.49 -16.55 21.75
CA PRO A 364 32.61 -17.47 21.65
C PRO A 364 33.70 -17.05 22.61
N ILE A 365 34.26 -17.99 23.37
CA ILE A 365 35.44 -17.74 24.20
C ILE A 365 36.63 -17.61 23.24
N PRO A 366 37.34 -16.48 23.21
CA PRO A 366 38.53 -16.35 22.38
C PRO A 366 39.63 -17.32 22.86
N GLU A 367 40.25 -18.05 21.94
CA GLU A 367 41.43 -18.90 22.20
C GLU A 367 42.63 -18.11 22.73
#